data_AF-A0A819VPP7-F1
#
_entry.id   AF-A0A819VPP7-F1
#
_cell.length_a   1.000
_cell.length_b   1.000
_cell.length_c   1.000
_cell.angle_alpha   90.00
_cell.angle_beta   90.00
_cell.angle_gamma   90.00
#
_symmetry.space_group_name_H-M   'P 1'
#
loop_
_entity.id
_entity.type
_entity.pdbx_description
1 polymer ?
#
loop_
_entity_poly.entity_id
_entity_poly.type
_entity_poly.pdbx_seq_one_letter_code
_entity_poly.pdbx_strand_id
1 'polypeptide(L)'
;LIVSTTTGSTAYAMAAGSSMVHPNVPAVVICPICPHSLSFRPIVVPAGIELKIKVSEETRLTAWLSVDGRNRHELQQQDYVHITTSVYPVPSICRFDQLGDWFESLADILHWNLRKSQGRIDSNPSAQRDAQLLRDEKKDSSPSENS
;
A
#
# COMPACT_ATOMS: atom_id res chain seq x y z
N LEU A 1 -3.14 6.05 16.00
CA LEU A 1 -1.82 6.58 15.61
C LEU A 1 -0.95 5.40 15.22
N ILE A 2 -0.17 5.52 14.15
CA ILE A 2 0.81 4.53 13.69
C ILE A 2 2.18 5.16 13.83
N VAL A 3 3.12 4.41 14.41
CA VAL A 3 4.55 4.69 14.33
C VAL A 3 5.17 3.51 13.60
N SER A 4 5.90 3.77 12.53
CA SER A 4 6.36 2.74 11.62
C SER A 4 7.83 2.96 11.24
N THR A 5 8.55 1.88 11.00
CA THR A 5 9.84 1.92 10.30
C THR A 5 9.63 2.26 8.82
N THR A 6 10.71 2.53 8.09
CA THR A 6 10.63 2.72 6.64
C THR A 6 10.12 1.49 5.90
N THR A 7 10.46 0.29 6.36
CA THR A 7 9.90 -0.96 5.83
C THR A 7 8.39 -1.09 6.06
N GLY A 8 7.89 -0.66 7.22
CA GLY A 8 6.46 -0.68 7.53
C GLY A 8 5.66 0.46 6.90
N SER A 9 6.31 1.41 6.22
CA SER A 9 5.65 2.54 5.53
C SER A 9 4.69 2.07 4.43
N THR A 10 4.94 0.89 3.84
CA THR A 10 4.10 0.24 2.82
C THR A 10 2.99 -0.64 3.42
N ALA A 11 2.94 -0.80 4.75
CA ALA A 11 1.94 -1.58 5.45
C ALA A 11 0.78 -0.70 5.93
N TYR A 12 0.41 -0.79 7.20
CA TYR A 12 -0.75 -0.07 7.73
C TYR A 12 -0.62 1.46 7.64
N ALA A 13 0.62 1.98 7.68
CA ALA A 13 0.89 3.40 7.46
C ALA A 13 0.46 3.88 6.08
N MET A 14 0.66 3.07 5.03
CA MET A 14 0.20 3.39 3.66
C MET A 14 -1.32 3.50 3.61
N ALA A 15 -2.03 2.55 4.23
CA ALA A 15 -3.49 2.54 4.29
C ALA A 15 -4.06 3.76 5.06
N ALA A 16 -3.32 4.28 6.03
CA ALA A 16 -3.66 5.50 6.76
C ALA A 16 -3.29 6.80 6.02
N GLY A 17 -2.78 6.72 4.79
CA GLY A 17 -2.47 7.87 3.95
C GLY A 17 -1.03 8.39 4.08
N SER A 18 -0.12 7.60 4.64
CA SER A 18 1.32 7.92 4.64
C SER A 18 1.96 7.72 3.26
N SER A 19 3.09 8.37 3.04
CA SER A 19 3.97 8.08 1.92
C SER A 19 4.74 6.78 2.12
N MET A 20 5.06 6.13 1.01
CA MET A 20 5.94 4.97 0.96
C MET A 20 7.40 5.45 0.98
N VAL A 21 8.21 4.83 1.83
CA VAL A 21 9.59 5.22 2.06
C VAL A 21 10.49 4.03 1.75
N HIS A 22 11.56 4.26 1.01
CA HIS A 22 12.52 3.22 0.68
C HIS A 22 13.21 2.68 1.96
N PRO A 23 13.42 1.36 2.12
CA PRO A 23 13.99 0.75 3.33
C PRO A 23 15.35 1.31 3.76
N ASN A 24 16.20 1.77 2.83
CA ASN A 24 17.50 2.38 3.14
C ASN A 24 17.44 3.79 3.73
N VAL A 25 16.29 4.45 3.73
CA VAL A 25 16.17 5.76 4.37
C VAL A 25 16.16 5.55 5.88
N PRO A 26 17.11 6.11 6.65
CA PRO A 26 17.12 5.99 8.10
C PRO A 26 16.07 6.94 8.69
N ALA A 27 14.82 6.49 8.75
CA ALA A 27 13.71 7.29 9.25
C ALA A 27 12.64 6.50 10.00
N VAL A 28 11.85 7.22 10.77
CA VAL A 28 10.61 6.77 11.41
C VAL A 28 9.45 7.54 10.80
N VAL A 29 8.35 6.84 10.53
CA VAL A 29 7.13 7.39 9.96
C VAL A 29 6.07 7.46 11.06
N ILE A 30 5.47 8.63 11.25
CA ILE A 30 4.38 8.83 12.20
C ILE A 30 3.13 9.22 11.41
N CYS A 31 2.09 8.39 11.48
CA CYS A 31 0.89 8.54 10.69
C CYS A 31 -0.37 8.47 11.59
N PRO A 32 -1.16 9.55 11.69
CA PRO A 32 -2.42 9.51 12.43
C PRO A 32 -3.44 8.59 11.72
N ILE A 33 -4.26 7.88 12.50
CA ILE A 33 -5.35 7.06 11.95
C ILE A 33 -6.63 7.89 12.06
N CYS A 34 -7.29 8.14 10.93
CA CYS A 34 -8.57 8.87 10.82
C CYS A 34 -8.63 10.11 11.75
N PRO A 35 -7.69 11.06 11.64
CA PRO A 35 -7.65 12.20 12.55
C PRO A 35 -8.90 13.07 12.38
N HIS A 36 -9.44 13.58 13.49
CA HIS A 36 -10.57 14.51 13.49
C HIS A 36 -10.20 15.92 12.97
N SER A 37 -8.90 16.19 12.80
CA SER A 37 -8.39 17.45 12.24
C SER A 37 -7.67 17.18 10.92
N LEU A 38 -8.04 17.94 9.89
CA LEU A 38 -7.41 17.90 8.56
C LEU A 38 -5.94 18.38 8.56
N SER A 39 -5.48 19.01 9.65
CA SER A 39 -4.09 19.47 9.77
C SER A 39 -3.14 18.38 10.29
N PHE A 40 -3.66 17.24 10.74
CA PHE A 40 -2.85 16.12 11.19
C PHE A 40 -2.36 15.32 9.97
N ARG A 41 -1.19 15.70 9.46
CA ARG A 41 -0.53 15.03 8.34
C ARG A 41 0.49 14.01 8.84
N PRO A 42 0.72 12.92 8.09
CA PRO A 42 1.86 12.04 8.34
C PRO A 42 3.18 12.82 8.30
N ILE A 43 4.10 12.47 9.19
CA ILE A 43 5.43 13.08 9.27
C ILE A 43 6.51 12.01 9.22
N VAL A 44 7.65 12.35 8.62
CA VAL A 44 8.85 11.51 8.55
C VAL A 44 9.94 12.20 9.35
N VAL A 45 10.54 11.48 10.28
CA VAL A 45 11.55 11.99 11.21
C VAL A 45 12.80 11.09 11.18
N PRO A 46 14.00 11.61 11.51
CA PRO A 46 15.24 10.82 11.43
C PRO A 46 15.22 9.60 12.36
N ALA A 47 15.83 8.49 11.92
CA ALA A 47 16.09 7.33 12.77
C ALA A 47 17.19 7.69 13.78
N GLY A 48 16.86 7.66 15.08
CA GLY A 48 17.73 8.11 16.16
C GLY A 48 17.06 9.08 17.13
N ILE A 49 15.88 9.60 16.78
CA ILE A 49 15.08 10.32 17.77
C ILE A 49 14.39 9.33 18.73
N GLU A 50 14.14 9.80 19.94
CA GLU A 50 13.31 9.11 20.91
C GLU A 50 11.89 9.65 20.85
N LEU A 51 10.91 8.76 20.72
CA LEU A 51 9.49 9.10 20.72
C LEU A 51 8.85 8.62 22.01
N LYS A 52 8.15 9.54 22.70
CA LYS A 52 7.34 9.21 23.88
C LYS A 52 5.89 9.53 23.60
N ILE A 53 5.05 8.50 23.60
CA ILE A 53 3.60 8.63 23.41
C ILE A 53 2.93 8.35 24.73
N LYS A 54 2.23 9.33 25.30
CA LYS A 54 1.54 9.20 26.58
C LYS A 54 0.03 9.14 26.37
N VAL A 55 -0.65 8.27 27.11
CA VAL A 55 -2.12 8.30 27.20
C VAL A 55 -2.52 9.48 28.09
N SER A 56 -3.34 10.39 27.56
CA SER A 56 -3.78 11.58 28.30
C SER A 56 -4.45 11.21 29.62
N GLU A 57 -4.18 11.99 30.65
CA GLU A 57 -4.78 11.83 31.98
C GLU A 57 -6.29 12.16 31.98
N GLU A 58 -6.70 13.04 31.08
CA GLU A 58 -8.09 13.50 30.95
C GLU A 58 -8.95 12.52 30.13
N THR A 59 -8.34 11.55 29.46
CA THR A 59 -9.04 10.60 28.60
C THR A 59 -9.84 9.60 29.44
N ARG A 60 -11.12 9.38 29.13
CA ARG A 60 -11.98 8.41 29.84
C ARG A 60 -11.79 6.95 29.42
N LEU A 61 -11.00 6.69 28.38
CA LEU A 61 -10.84 5.39 27.72
C LEU A 61 -9.39 4.89 27.78
N THR A 62 -9.21 3.57 27.82
CA THR A 62 -7.88 2.98 27.64
C THR A 62 -7.45 3.01 26.18
N ALA A 63 -6.15 2.90 25.93
CA ALA A 63 -5.60 2.76 24.59
C ALA A 63 -5.06 1.34 24.39
N TRP A 64 -4.93 0.92 23.14
CA TRP A 64 -4.36 -0.38 22.80
C TRP A 64 -3.12 -0.19 21.94
N LEU A 65 -2.01 -0.78 22.39
CA LEU A 65 -0.77 -0.90 21.64
C LEU A 65 -0.74 -2.24 20.93
N SER A 66 -0.31 -2.25 19.67
CA SER A 66 -0.05 -3.46 18.89
C SER A 66 1.26 -3.26 18.14
N VAL A 67 2.11 -4.29 18.15
CA VAL A 67 3.43 -4.26 17.50
C VAL A 67 3.39 -5.24 16.33
N ASP A 68 3.63 -4.75 15.12
CA ASP A 68 3.54 -5.52 13.86
C ASP A 68 2.23 -6.33 13.72
N GLY A 69 1.13 -5.77 14.23
CA GLY A 69 -0.19 -6.41 14.20
C GLY A 69 -0.39 -7.53 15.22
N ARG A 70 0.60 -7.78 16.08
CA ARG A 70 0.59 -8.81 17.13
C ARG A 70 0.74 -8.17 18.51
N ASN A 71 0.62 -9.00 19.56
CA ASN A 71 0.92 -8.63 20.95
C ASN A 71 0.17 -7.38 21.42
N ARG A 72 -1.17 -7.46 21.43
CA ARG A 72 -1.99 -6.36 21.93
C ARG A 72 -1.79 -6.16 23.43
N HIS A 73 -1.37 -4.96 23.81
CA HIS A 73 -1.21 -4.54 25.19
C HIS A 73 -2.15 -3.37 25.45
N GLU A 74 -2.93 -3.48 26.53
CA GLU A 74 -3.76 -2.37 26.99
C GLU A 74 -2.88 -1.36 27.73
N LEU A 75 -3.07 -0.08 27.43
CA LEU A 75 -2.41 1.06 28.07
C LEU A 75 -3.45 1.82 28.88
N GLN A 76 -3.16 2.02 30.15
CA GLN A 76 -3.99 2.76 31.09
C GLN A 76 -3.68 4.27 31.00
N GLN A 77 -4.47 5.08 31.71
CA GLN A 77 -4.13 6.49 31.90
C GLN A 77 -2.74 6.64 32.51
N GLN A 78 -2.03 7.71 32.16
CA GLN A 78 -0.65 7.99 32.59
C GLN A 78 0.44 7.07 32.02
N ASP A 79 0.09 5.91 31.44
CA ASP A 79 1.05 5.07 30.74
C ASP A 79 1.66 5.81 29.54
N TYR A 80 2.88 5.42 29.22
CA TYR A 80 3.56 5.90 28.03
C TYR A 80 4.32 4.78 27.33
N VAL A 81 4.39 4.90 26.01
CA VAL A 81 5.21 4.04 25.15
C VAL A 81 6.43 4.83 24.75
N HIS A 82 7.60 4.26 25.00
CA HIS A 82 8.88 4.79 24.55
C HIS A 82 9.33 4.01 23.30
N ILE A 83 9.61 4.71 22.21
CA ILE A 83 9.94 4.11 20.91
C ILE A 83 11.27 4.70 20.44
N THR A 84 12.22 3.82 20.14
CA THR A 84 13.53 4.17 19.58
C THR A 84 13.87 3.23 18.42
N THR A 85 14.77 3.67 17.55
CA THR A 85 15.33 2.80 16.52
C THR A 85 16.20 1.73 17.17
N SER A 86 15.94 0.46 16.86
CA SER A 86 16.72 -0.67 17.35
C SER A 86 18.15 -0.66 16.81
N VAL A 87 19.12 -1.07 17.64
CA VAL A 87 20.51 -1.31 17.21
C VAL A 87 20.69 -2.66 16.48
N TYR A 88 19.64 -3.48 16.45
CA TYR A 88 19.61 -4.78 15.81
C TYR A 88 18.63 -4.78 14.63
N PRO A 89 19.06 -4.32 13.43
CA PRO A 89 18.21 -4.38 12.24
C PRO A 89 18.05 -5.82 11.76
N VAL A 90 16.90 -6.13 11.16
CA VAL A 90 16.65 -7.44 10.54
C VAL A 90 17.27 -7.42 9.13
N PRO A 91 18.25 -8.29 8.82
CA PRO A 91 18.84 -8.34 7.47
C PRO A 91 17.82 -8.88 6.47
N SER A 92 17.64 -8.17 5.36
CA SER A 92 16.81 -8.60 4.22
C SER A 92 17.72 -9.10 3.10
N ILE A 93 17.41 -10.26 2.53
CA ILE A 93 18.16 -10.81 1.39
C ILE A 93 17.53 -10.24 0.11
N CYS A 94 18.36 -9.67 -0.77
CA CYS A 94 17.94 -9.16 -2.06
C CYS A 94 18.17 -10.23 -3.16
N ARG A 95 17.30 -10.24 -4.16
CA ARG A 95 17.44 -11.07 -5.36
C ARG A 95 18.54 -10.51 -6.27
N PHE A 96 18.54 -9.20 -6.51
CA PHE A 96 19.55 -8.53 -7.32
C PHE A 96 20.21 -7.39 -6.54
N ASP A 97 19.47 -6.31 -6.33
CA ASP A 97 19.91 -5.14 -5.57
C ASP A 97 18.69 -4.53 -4.87
N GLN A 98 18.96 -3.76 -3.81
CA GLN A 98 17.90 -3.31 -2.92
C GLN A 98 16.96 -2.28 -3.56
N LEU A 99 17.47 -1.45 -4.48
CA LEU A 99 16.65 -0.45 -5.17
C LEU A 99 15.76 -1.13 -6.21
N GLY A 100 16.34 -2.00 -7.04
CA GLY A 100 15.65 -2.78 -8.06
C GLY A 100 14.54 -3.64 -7.47
N ASP A 101 14.88 -4.44 -6.45
CA ASP A 101 13.91 -5.31 -5.77
C ASP A 101 12.74 -4.53 -5.16
N TRP A 102 13.01 -3.33 -4.60
CA TRP A 102 11.97 -2.49 -4.04
C TRP A 102 11.03 -1.96 -5.13
N PHE A 103 11.56 -1.36 -6.21
CA PHE A 103 10.74 -0.84 -7.31
C PHE A 103 9.96 -1.94 -8.04
N GLU A 104 10.58 -3.10 -8.27
CA GLU A 104 9.93 -4.27 -8.86
C GLU A 104 8.75 -4.73 -7.99
N SER A 105 8.98 -4.87 -6.68
CA SER A 105 7.92 -5.23 -5.72
C SER A 105 6.76 -4.23 -5.73
N LEU A 106 7.05 -2.93 -5.85
CA LEU A 106 5.99 -1.91 -5.93
C LEU A 106 5.21 -1.98 -7.25
N ALA A 107 5.88 -2.18 -8.37
CA ALA A 107 5.24 -2.32 -9.67
C ALA A 107 4.34 -3.56 -9.71
N ASP A 108 4.78 -4.67 -9.13
CA ASP A 108 4.05 -5.93 -9.11
C ASP A 108 2.84 -5.90 -8.16
N ILE A 109 3.03 -5.43 -6.93
CA ILE A 109 1.99 -5.47 -5.89
C ILE A 109 0.95 -4.36 -6.09
N LEU A 110 1.40 -3.15 -6.39
CA LEU A 110 0.52 -1.98 -6.45
C LEU A 110 0.11 -1.62 -7.88
N HIS A 111 0.66 -2.31 -8.90
CA HIS A 111 0.50 -1.95 -10.31
C HIS A 111 0.81 -0.46 -10.54
N TRP A 112 1.79 0.04 -9.78
CA TRP A 112 2.16 1.44 -9.73
C TRP A 112 2.66 1.88 -11.12
N ASN A 113 1.93 2.81 -11.75
CA ASN A 113 2.12 3.29 -13.13
C ASN A 113 1.76 2.33 -14.28
N LEU A 114 1.05 1.22 -14.03
CA LEU A 114 0.49 0.43 -15.13
C LEU A 114 -0.77 1.09 -15.69
N ARG A 115 -0.65 1.72 -16.85
CA ARG A 115 -1.80 2.20 -17.63
C ARG A 115 -2.40 1.03 -18.40
N LYS A 116 -3.60 0.58 -18.01
CA LYS A 116 -4.42 -0.24 -18.92
C LYS A 116 -4.82 0.64 -20.10
N SER A 117 -4.45 0.22 -21.32
CA SER A 117 -4.92 0.89 -22.53
C SER A 117 -6.44 0.84 -22.56
N GLN A 118 -7.10 2.00 -22.42
CA GLN A 118 -8.55 2.07 -22.52
C GLN A 118 -8.92 1.73 -23.98
N GLY A 119 -9.60 0.61 -24.19
CA GLY A 119 -10.18 0.29 -25.48
C GLY A 119 -11.15 1.38 -25.92
N ARG A 120 -11.22 1.64 -27.23
CA ARG A 120 -12.18 2.58 -27.81
C ARG A 120 -13.59 2.19 -27.38
N ILE A 121 -14.34 3.13 -26.82
CA ILE A 121 -15.77 2.95 -26.55
C ILE A 121 -16.44 2.90 -27.93
N ASP A 122 -16.72 1.69 -28.43
CA ASP A 122 -17.47 1.52 -29.67
C ASP A 122 -18.92 1.96 -29.43
N SER A 123 -19.21 3.22 -29.76
CA SER A 123 -20.51 3.85 -29.58
C SER A 123 -21.51 3.44 -30.67
N ASN A 124 -21.50 2.19 -31.14
CA ASN A 124 -22.47 1.75 -32.14
C ASN A 124 -22.88 0.28 -31.99
N PRO A 125 -23.96 -0.02 -31.25
CA PRO A 125 -24.46 -1.39 -31.08
C PRO A 125 -25.02 -2.02 -32.38
N SER A 126 -25.13 -1.28 -33.49
CA SER A 126 -25.53 -1.83 -34.79
C SER A 126 -24.36 -2.47 -35.56
N ALA A 127 -23.13 -1.95 -35.44
CA ALA A 127 -21.97 -2.47 -36.16
C ALA A 127 -21.53 -3.87 -35.66
N GLN A 128 -21.83 -4.21 -34.39
CA GLN A 128 -21.57 -5.54 -33.84
C GLN A 128 -22.50 -6.62 -34.41
N ARG A 129 -23.75 -6.27 -34.76
CA ARG A 129 -24.68 -7.21 -35.42
C ARG A 129 -24.25 -7.51 -36.84
N ASP A 130 -23.84 -6.48 -37.59
CA ASP A 130 -23.41 -6.66 -38.99
C ASP A 130 -22.08 -7.43 -39.09
N ALA A 131 -21.14 -7.19 -38.17
CA ALA A 131 -19.87 -7.92 -38.14
C ALA A 131 -20.02 -9.40 -37.73
N GLN A 132 -21.09 -9.75 -37.02
CA GLN A 132 -21.39 -11.13 -36.63
C GLN A 132 -22.14 -11.87 -37.75
N LEU A 133 -23.09 -11.21 -38.41
CA LEU A 133 -23.77 -11.73 -39.61
C LEU A 133 -22.79 -11.99 -40.77
N LEU A 134 -21.83 -11.08 -41.00
CA LEU A 134 -20.77 -11.24 -42.00
C LEU A 134 -19.78 -12.39 -41.67
N ARG A 135 -19.66 -12.78 -40.39
CA ARG A 135 -18.85 -13.95 -39.98
C ARG A 135 -19.62 -15.26 -40.15
N ASP A 136 -20.93 -15.23 -39.97
CA ASP A 136 -21.79 -16.41 -40.13
C ASP A 136 -22.06 -16.70 -41.62
N GLU A 137 -22.28 -15.69 -42.49
CA GLU A 137 -22.42 -15.89 -43.96
C GLU A 137 -21.15 -16.45 -44.62
N LYS A 138 -19.97 -16.16 -44.06
CA LYS A 138 -18.69 -16.67 -44.56
C LYS A 138 -18.43 -18.13 -44.18
N LYS A 139 -19.20 -18.68 -43.24
CA LYS A 139 -19.10 -20.07 -42.78
C LYS A 139 -19.95 -21.02 -43.63
N ASP A 140 -21.01 -20.50 -44.27
CA ASP A 140 -21.93 -21.27 -45.12
C ASP A 140 -21.54 -21.25 -46.61
N SER A 141 -20.50 -20.51 -47.02
CA SER A 141 -20.11 -20.30 -48.43
C SER A 141 -18.81 -20.98 -48.87
N SER A 142 -18.27 -21.94 -48.12
CA SER A 142 -17.20 -22.83 -48.60
C SER A 142 -17.79 -24.12 -49.21
N PRO A 143 -17.69 -24.34 -50.54
CA PRO A 143 -18.15 -25.57 -51.17
C PRO A 143 -17.18 -26.72 -50.89
N SER A 144 -17.76 -27.89 -50.62
CA SER A 144 -17.12 -29.19 -50.81
C SER A 144 -16.70 -29.37 -52.27
N GLU A 145 -15.43 -29.58 -52.56
CA GLU A 145 -15.02 -30.18 -53.84
C GLU A 145 -13.83 -31.14 -53.65
N ASN A 146 -14.00 -32.30 -54.28
CA ASN A 146 -13.26 -33.54 -54.11
C ASN A 146 -11.92 -33.54 -54.85
N SER A 147 -10.95 -34.31 -54.34
CA SER A 147 -10.34 -35.48 -55.02
C SER A 147 -9.41 -36.22 -54.07
#